data_AF-A0AA47FIZ7-F1
#
_entry.id   AF-A0AA47FIZ7-F1
#
_cell.length_a   1.000
_cell.length_b   1.000
_cell.length_c   1.000
_cell.angle_alpha   90.00
_cell.angle_beta   90.00
_cell.angle_gamma   90.00
#
_symmetry.space_group_name_H-M   'P 1'
#
loop_
_entity.id
_entity.type
_entity.pdbx_description
1 polymer ?
#
loop_
_entity_poly.entity_id
_entity_poly.type
_entity_poly.pdbx_seq_one_letter_code
_entity_poly.pdbx_strand_id
1 'polypeptide(L)'
;MNLLERAAARREAALADLDMTSQAELGQFFTPVAVARIMADLPRLPESGTFRVLDPGAGSGVLTAAVVDRVRRERPDLQVTLTAVEADRNLWPVLAETLVDCETEACVATALVKGDFVDWALHTDERFDLVIQNPPYHKIRSGSTLDKDLRSAGVAVPNIYAGFMALGALLLSADGQQVSITPRSWMNGAYFKQFRRTLLASFGIDGIHTFQSRSEVFGDLGVLQETIIVAATRGAQPPIVRLSSSVDHRDRAMTRDVSASQVVTDDFVFVPASREDADAVEWMHCAHHSLADLGLAVSTGRVVDFRLREHLRHQPDGNDVPLVYPANIVGNAILHPRLSIKKPQWFWGAESLRSKVLVPAGTYVLVKRFSAKEEKRRIVAAVWSDDARQPAFDNKLNYIHCFGRGLEEDLALGLTVWLNSKPVDDFFRVFSGHTQVNAGDLRQMKFPSLDQLRLLGRSTLDPDTAVRQVMGAEHVEAA
;
A
#
# COMPACT_ATOMS: atom_id res chain seq x y z
N MET A 1 31.82 7.94 19.54
CA MET A 1 30.73 7.61 18.61
C MET A 1 31.04 6.30 17.93
N ASN A 2 30.10 5.36 17.96
CA ASN A 2 30.19 4.13 17.18
C ASN A 2 30.03 4.43 15.67
N LEU A 3 30.36 3.46 14.80
CA LEU A 3 30.32 3.60 13.35
C LEU A 3 29.00 4.22 12.83
N LEU A 4 27.88 3.73 13.36
CA LEU A 4 26.54 4.19 13.01
C LEU A 4 26.27 5.63 13.42
N GLU A 5 26.68 6.03 14.63
CA GLU A 5 26.57 7.41 15.10
C GLU A 5 27.44 8.34 14.27
N ARG A 6 28.64 7.91 13.83
CA ARG A 6 29.50 8.71 12.94
C ARG A 6 28.84 8.92 11.58
N ALA A 7 28.33 7.85 10.96
CA ALA A 7 27.61 7.95 9.68
C ALA A 7 26.37 8.85 9.77
N ALA A 8 25.65 8.80 10.90
CA ALA A 8 24.49 9.64 11.15
C ALA A 8 24.85 11.11 11.45
N ALA A 9 25.94 11.37 12.15
CA ALA A 9 26.39 12.74 12.47
C ALA A 9 26.99 13.46 11.25
N ARG A 10 27.79 12.77 10.42
CA ARG A 10 28.32 13.35 9.18
C ARG A 10 27.21 13.83 8.24
N ARG A 11 26.09 13.10 8.24
CA ARG A 11 24.86 13.46 7.51
C ARG A 11 24.28 14.78 8.01
N GLU A 12 24.14 14.96 9.33
CA GLU A 12 23.61 16.20 9.90
C GLU A 12 24.47 17.40 9.54
N ALA A 13 25.79 17.22 9.55
CA ALA A 13 26.74 18.26 9.12
C ALA A 13 26.61 18.58 7.62
N ALA A 14 26.50 17.58 6.75
CA ALA A 14 26.38 17.76 5.30
C ALA A 14 25.08 18.44 4.86
N LEU A 15 24.01 18.28 5.65
CA LEU A 15 22.68 18.82 5.36
C LEU A 15 22.43 20.18 6.00
N ALA A 16 23.20 20.57 7.01
CA ALA A 16 23.11 21.89 7.63
C ALA A 16 23.33 23.03 6.61
N ASP A 17 24.00 22.73 5.49
CA ASP A 17 24.33 23.67 4.42
C ASP A 17 23.33 23.65 3.25
N LEU A 18 22.30 22.79 3.25
CA LEU A 18 21.32 22.65 2.17
C LEU A 18 19.96 23.27 2.53
N ASP A 19 19.33 23.97 1.58
CA ASP A 19 17.99 24.53 1.79
C ASP A 19 16.91 23.44 1.85
N MET A 20 15.83 23.70 2.58
CA MET A 20 14.73 22.73 2.75
C MET A 20 14.02 22.38 1.42
N THR A 21 14.12 23.25 0.42
CA THR A 21 13.53 23.06 -0.92
C THR A 21 14.24 21.97 -1.70
N SER A 22 15.59 21.97 -1.69
CA SER A 22 16.40 20.98 -2.38
C SER A 22 16.23 19.58 -1.79
N GLN A 23 16.03 19.47 -0.47
CA GLN A 23 15.76 18.19 0.20
C GLN A 23 14.44 17.55 -0.27
N ALA A 24 13.40 18.36 -0.48
CA ALA A 24 12.11 17.90 -0.98
C ALA A 24 12.14 17.55 -2.48
N GLU A 25 12.92 18.28 -3.28
CA GLU A 25 13.08 18.01 -4.72
C GLU A 25 13.86 16.72 -5.00
N LEU A 26 14.83 16.38 -4.16
CA LEU A 26 15.61 15.14 -4.25
C LEU A 26 14.85 13.91 -3.73
N GLY A 27 13.76 14.11 -2.95
CA GLY A 27 12.95 13.02 -2.40
C GLY A 27 13.74 12.08 -1.47
N GLN A 28 14.84 12.57 -0.88
CA GLN A 28 15.70 11.84 0.05
C GLN A 28 15.07 11.87 1.45
N PHE A 29 14.63 10.71 1.94
CA PHE A 29 14.14 10.56 3.32
C PHE A 29 15.17 9.80 4.13
N PHE A 30 15.63 10.40 5.22
CA PHE A 30 16.77 9.86 5.97
C PHE A 30 16.37 8.69 6.84
N THR A 31 17.17 7.61 6.81
CA THR A 31 16.98 6.45 7.68
C THR A 31 17.55 6.73 9.08
N PRO A 32 16.73 6.78 10.14
CA PRO A 32 17.24 6.85 11.51
C PRO A 32 18.14 5.64 11.83
N VAL A 33 19.16 5.82 12.68
CA VAL A 33 20.10 4.74 13.07
C VAL A 33 19.37 3.49 13.52
N ALA A 34 18.32 3.64 14.32
CA ALA A 34 17.62 2.48 14.85
C ALA A 34 16.77 1.76 13.78
N VAL A 35 16.24 2.47 12.77
CA VAL A 35 15.63 1.85 11.59
C VAL A 35 16.69 1.11 10.78
N ALA A 36 17.88 1.69 10.60
CA ALA A 36 19.00 1.05 9.90
C ALA A 36 19.44 -0.25 10.59
N ARG A 37 19.47 -0.27 11.93
CA ARG A 37 19.73 -1.49 12.72
C ARG A 37 18.66 -2.56 12.48
N ILE A 38 17.37 -2.19 12.57
CA ILE A 38 16.26 -3.11 12.28
C ILE A 38 16.41 -3.73 10.89
N MET A 39 16.66 -2.91 9.86
CA MET A 39 16.85 -3.40 8.50
C MET A 39 18.06 -4.34 8.37
N ALA A 40 19.18 -3.98 9.00
CA ALA A 40 20.41 -4.78 8.95
C ALA A 40 20.29 -6.11 9.72
N ASP A 41 19.38 -6.24 10.68
CA ASP A 41 19.16 -7.44 11.49
C ASP A 41 18.24 -8.48 10.80
N LEU A 42 17.44 -8.06 9.80
CA LEU A 42 16.51 -8.95 9.10
C LEU A 42 17.14 -10.02 8.19
N PRO A 43 18.17 -9.74 7.38
CA PRO A 43 18.70 -10.72 6.45
C PRO A 43 19.52 -11.79 7.18
N ARG A 44 19.62 -12.97 6.58
CA ARG A 44 20.54 -14.03 7.02
C ARG A 44 21.97 -13.64 6.64
N LEU A 45 22.92 -13.84 7.58
CA LEU A 45 24.34 -13.74 7.28
C LEU A 45 24.89 -15.13 6.90
N PRO A 46 25.71 -15.25 5.85
CA PRO A 46 26.38 -16.51 5.55
C PRO A 46 27.33 -16.91 6.68
N GLU A 47 27.60 -18.21 6.81
CA GLU A 47 28.51 -18.74 7.83
C GLU A 47 29.98 -18.47 7.50
N SER A 48 30.32 -18.46 6.21
CA SER A 48 31.69 -18.25 5.71
C SER A 48 31.67 -17.74 4.26
N GLY A 49 32.86 -17.40 3.74
CA GLY A 49 33.04 -16.95 2.36
C GLY A 49 33.01 -15.43 2.20
N THR A 50 32.62 -14.96 1.02
CA THR A 50 32.50 -13.54 0.68
C THR A 50 31.04 -13.15 0.57
N PHE A 51 30.62 -12.17 1.38
CA PHE A 51 29.27 -11.62 1.40
C PHE A 51 29.23 -10.31 0.60
N ARG A 52 28.51 -10.31 -0.53
CA ARG A 52 28.40 -9.17 -1.45
C ARG A 52 27.16 -8.34 -1.13
N VAL A 53 27.36 -7.07 -0.78
CA VAL A 53 26.30 -6.16 -0.34
C VAL A 53 26.18 -4.98 -1.30
N LEU A 54 24.95 -4.61 -1.67
CA LEU A 54 24.64 -3.41 -2.42
C LEU A 54 23.76 -2.46 -1.58
N ASP A 55 24.16 -1.20 -1.52
CA ASP A 55 23.41 -0.09 -0.92
C ASP A 55 23.08 0.96 -2.02
N PRO A 56 21.94 0.83 -2.72
CA PRO A 56 21.54 1.74 -3.80
C PRO A 56 20.85 2.98 -3.23
N GLY A 57 21.31 4.17 -3.64
CA GLY A 57 20.88 5.42 -3.03
C GLY A 57 21.40 5.56 -1.60
N ALA A 58 22.69 5.27 -1.40
CA ALA A 58 23.30 5.06 -0.10
C ALA A 58 23.25 6.29 0.84
N GLY A 59 23.07 7.50 0.29
CA GLY A 59 23.09 8.74 1.04
C GLY A 59 24.41 8.92 1.78
N SER A 60 24.36 9.04 3.11
CA SER A 60 25.55 9.12 3.96
C SER A 60 26.16 7.75 4.33
N GLY A 61 25.56 6.64 3.87
CA GLY A 61 26.03 5.27 4.12
C GLY A 61 25.57 4.68 5.45
N VAL A 62 24.44 5.13 6.02
CA VAL A 62 23.95 4.63 7.32
C VAL A 62 23.52 3.15 7.27
N LEU A 63 22.94 2.69 6.15
CA LEU A 63 22.55 1.28 5.96
C LEU A 63 23.80 0.41 5.79
N THR A 64 24.73 0.86 4.95
CA THR A 64 26.08 0.31 4.84
C THR A 64 26.75 0.13 6.22
N ALA A 65 26.83 1.18 7.02
CA ALA A 65 27.39 1.14 8.36
C ALA A 65 26.66 0.15 9.30
N ALA A 66 25.32 0.03 9.16
CA ALA A 66 24.53 -0.90 9.97
C ALA A 66 24.85 -2.36 9.67
N VAL A 67 24.98 -2.71 8.38
CA VAL A 67 25.35 -4.06 7.96
C VAL A 67 26.76 -4.40 8.46
N VAL A 68 27.71 -3.48 8.31
CA VAL A 68 29.10 -3.69 8.76
C VAL A 68 29.17 -3.85 10.27
N ASP A 69 28.47 -3.01 11.05
CA ASP A 69 28.41 -3.14 12.52
C ASP A 69 27.86 -4.51 12.94
N ARG A 70 26.80 -5.01 12.27
CA ARG A 70 26.25 -6.33 12.54
C ARG A 70 27.22 -7.45 12.20
N VAL A 71 27.78 -7.43 10.98
CA VAL A 71 28.73 -8.47 10.54
C VAL A 71 29.92 -8.54 11.48
N ARG A 72 30.49 -7.39 11.89
CA ARG A 72 31.59 -7.36 12.86
C ARG A 72 31.25 -8.04 14.18
N ARG A 73 30.03 -7.85 14.70
CA ARG A 73 29.60 -8.42 15.99
C ARG A 73 29.30 -9.92 15.89
N GLU A 74 28.69 -10.36 14.78
CA GLU A 74 28.12 -11.71 14.66
C GLU A 74 28.97 -12.68 13.83
N ARG A 75 29.77 -12.15 12.89
CA ARG A 75 30.57 -12.88 11.90
C ARG A 75 31.87 -12.13 11.59
N PRO A 76 32.78 -11.93 12.57
CA PRO A 76 33.98 -11.09 12.41
C PRO A 76 34.94 -11.57 11.31
N ASP A 77 34.94 -12.88 11.00
CA ASP A 77 35.81 -13.49 9.99
C ASP A 77 35.18 -13.51 8.57
N LEU A 78 33.93 -13.05 8.43
CA LEU A 78 33.25 -13.01 7.14
C LEU A 78 33.82 -11.87 6.28
N GLN A 79 34.28 -12.20 5.08
CA GLN A 79 34.72 -11.20 4.13
C GLN A 79 33.51 -10.50 3.54
N VAL A 80 33.51 -9.17 3.54
CA VAL A 80 32.42 -8.38 2.96
C VAL A 80 32.96 -7.55 1.80
N THR A 81 32.26 -7.57 0.67
CA THR A 81 32.47 -6.60 -0.41
C THR A 81 31.21 -5.78 -0.56
N LEU A 82 31.32 -4.46 -0.40
CA LEU A 82 30.17 -3.58 -0.35
C LEU A 82 30.26 -2.52 -1.46
N THR A 83 29.20 -2.45 -2.28
CA THR A 83 29.04 -1.42 -3.31
C THR A 83 27.97 -0.43 -2.87
N ALA A 84 28.35 0.83 -2.71
CA ALA A 84 27.43 1.93 -2.40
C ALA A 84 27.26 2.81 -3.65
N VAL A 85 26.02 3.05 -4.08
CA VAL A 85 25.70 3.86 -5.26
C VAL A 85 25.00 5.13 -4.83
N GLU A 86 25.54 6.30 -5.18
CA GLU A 86 24.97 7.60 -4.83
C GLU A 86 25.06 8.60 -5.98
N ALA A 87 23.93 9.23 -6.29
CA ALA A 87 23.78 10.18 -7.38
C ALA A 87 24.09 11.62 -6.95
N ASP A 88 23.83 11.96 -5.69
CA ASP A 88 24.04 13.28 -5.12
C ASP A 88 25.52 13.54 -4.83
N ARG A 89 26.09 14.47 -5.59
CA ARG A 89 27.50 14.86 -5.49
C ARG A 89 27.87 15.44 -4.13
N ASN A 90 26.90 16.04 -3.44
CA ASN A 90 27.11 16.64 -2.12
C ASN A 90 27.32 15.57 -1.04
N LEU A 91 26.79 14.36 -1.25
CA LEU A 91 26.91 13.25 -0.31
C LEU A 91 28.16 12.41 -0.53
N TRP A 92 28.81 12.50 -1.70
CA TRP A 92 30.00 11.69 -2.00
C TRP A 92 31.14 11.82 -0.99
N PRO A 93 31.53 13.01 -0.50
CA PRO A 93 32.62 13.11 0.48
C PRO A 93 32.27 12.41 1.79
N VAL A 94 31.06 12.64 2.29
CA VAL A 94 30.54 12.08 3.54
C VAL A 94 30.39 10.56 3.45
N LEU A 95 29.85 10.06 2.34
CA LEU A 95 29.74 8.64 2.07
C LEU A 95 31.13 7.99 2.01
N ALA A 96 32.09 8.61 1.30
CA ALA A 96 33.46 8.09 1.23
C ALA A 96 34.10 7.96 2.62
N GLU A 97 33.92 8.94 3.53
CA GLU A 97 34.39 8.81 4.91
C GLU A 97 33.72 7.67 5.67
N THR A 98 32.40 7.48 5.51
CA THR A 98 31.69 6.35 6.11
C THR A 98 32.22 5.01 5.59
N LEU A 99 32.54 4.92 4.30
CA LEU A 99 33.12 3.71 3.71
C LEU A 99 34.52 3.42 4.27
N VAL A 100 35.39 4.43 4.38
CA VAL A 100 36.72 4.27 5.02
C VAL A 100 36.61 3.79 6.46
N ASP A 101 35.67 4.32 7.23
CA ASP A 101 35.42 3.83 8.59
C ASP A 101 34.99 2.36 8.59
N CYS A 102 34.17 1.93 7.62
CA CYS A 102 33.75 0.54 7.48
C CYS A 102 34.92 -0.40 7.18
N GLU A 103 35.83 -0.01 6.28
CA GLU A 103 37.05 -0.76 5.95
C GLU A 103 38.01 -0.87 7.14
N THR A 104 38.04 0.15 8.00
CA THR A 104 38.92 0.18 9.17
C THR A 104 38.41 -0.70 10.32
N GLU A 105 37.08 -0.83 10.47
CA GLU A 105 36.47 -1.52 11.61
C GLU A 105 36.18 -3.02 11.38
N ALA A 106 36.28 -3.52 10.14
CA ALA A 106 35.99 -4.93 9.80
C ALA A 106 36.72 -5.37 8.52
N CYS A 107 36.71 -6.68 8.21
CA CYS A 107 37.28 -7.22 6.96
C CYS A 107 36.35 -6.91 5.76
N VAL A 108 36.24 -5.63 5.42
CA VAL A 108 35.33 -5.09 4.40
C VAL A 108 36.15 -4.41 3.31
N ALA A 109 35.83 -4.70 2.05
CA ALA A 109 36.28 -3.91 0.90
C ALA A 109 35.08 -3.10 0.39
N THR A 110 35.26 -1.80 0.17
CA THR A 110 34.16 -0.93 -0.27
C THR A 110 34.39 -0.33 -1.66
N ALA A 111 33.31 -0.07 -2.38
CA ALA A 111 33.31 0.64 -3.64
C ALA A 111 32.24 1.73 -3.64
N LEU A 112 32.63 2.97 -3.96
CA LEU A 112 31.72 4.09 -4.16
C LEU A 112 31.47 4.30 -5.66
N VAL A 113 30.25 4.03 -6.09
CA VAL A 113 29.77 4.36 -7.44
C VAL A 113 29.11 5.73 -7.42
N LYS A 114 29.72 6.68 -8.12
CA LYS A 114 29.27 8.07 -8.25
C LYS A 114 28.35 8.23 -9.46
N GLY A 115 27.06 8.00 -9.30
CA GLY A 115 26.13 8.03 -10.43
C GLY A 115 24.69 7.67 -10.06
N ASP A 116 23.81 7.78 -11.07
CA ASP A 116 22.42 7.36 -10.94
C ASP A 116 22.33 5.82 -10.85
N PHE A 117 21.59 5.33 -9.86
CA PHE A 117 21.46 3.89 -9.64
C PHE A 117 20.72 3.18 -10.78
N VAL A 118 19.70 3.82 -11.38
CA VAL A 118 18.96 3.19 -12.49
C VAL A 118 19.89 3.02 -13.68
N ASP A 119 20.64 4.06 -14.04
CA ASP A 119 21.64 3.96 -15.11
C ASP A 119 22.71 2.92 -14.81
N TRP A 120 23.31 2.94 -13.61
CA TRP A 120 24.35 1.98 -13.24
C TRP A 120 23.84 0.53 -13.23
N ALA A 121 22.65 0.29 -12.66
CA ALA A 121 22.05 -1.05 -12.57
C ALA A 121 21.74 -1.67 -13.94
N LEU A 122 21.47 -0.84 -14.96
CA LEU A 122 21.22 -1.30 -16.33
C LEU A 122 22.49 -1.74 -17.07
N HIS A 123 23.66 -1.28 -16.63
CA HIS A 123 24.93 -1.49 -17.33
C HIS A 123 25.93 -2.38 -16.55
N THR A 124 25.63 -2.72 -15.31
CA THR A 124 26.50 -3.57 -14.49
C THR A 124 26.20 -5.07 -14.66
N ASP A 125 27.26 -5.88 -14.65
CA ASP A 125 27.18 -7.34 -14.60
C ASP A 125 27.35 -7.90 -13.18
N GLU A 126 27.49 -7.03 -12.17
CA GLU A 126 27.68 -7.43 -10.78
C GLU A 126 26.47 -8.15 -10.20
N ARG A 127 26.71 -9.04 -9.23
CA ARG A 127 25.67 -9.77 -8.49
C ARG A 127 25.93 -9.74 -6.99
N PHE A 128 24.84 -9.64 -6.22
CA PHE A 128 24.90 -9.39 -4.78
C PHE A 128 24.13 -10.46 -3.99
N ASP A 129 24.59 -10.72 -2.78
CA ASP A 129 23.95 -11.63 -1.82
C ASP A 129 22.93 -10.88 -0.96
N LEU A 130 23.14 -9.57 -0.77
CA LEU A 130 22.21 -8.67 -0.09
C LEU A 130 22.09 -7.34 -0.85
N VAL A 131 20.86 -6.91 -1.10
CA VAL A 131 20.53 -5.52 -1.42
C VAL A 131 19.79 -4.91 -0.23
N ILE A 132 20.35 -3.89 0.40
CA ILE A 132 19.73 -3.16 1.50
C ILE A 132 19.48 -1.71 1.08
N GLN A 133 18.25 -1.22 1.15
CA GLN A 133 17.92 0.05 0.51
C GLN A 133 16.82 0.86 1.19
N ASN A 134 17.03 2.17 1.23
CA ASN A 134 15.98 3.17 1.46
C ASN A 134 15.91 4.07 0.20
N PRO A 135 15.19 3.63 -0.84
CA PRO A 135 15.18 4.34 -2.12
C PRO A 135 14.44 5.70 -2.02
N PRO A 136 14.69 6.62 -2.96
CA PRO A 136 13.99 7.92 -2.99
C PRO A 136 12.48 7.76 -3.29
N TYR A 137 11.64 8.70 -2.81
CA TYR A 137 10.18 8.63 -3.03
C TYR A 137 9.67 9.78 -3.91
N HIS A 138 9.54 9.54 -5.21
CA HIS A 138 8.88 10.49 -6.11
C HIS A 138 8.18 9.80 -7.29
N LYS A 139 7.14 10.47 -7.81
CA LYS A 139 6.35 9.95 -8.94
C LYS A 139 7.15 10.01 -10.23
N ILE A 140 7.13 8.92 -10.99
CA ILE A 140 7.72 8.86 -12.32
C ILE A 140 6.74 9.46 -13.32
N ARG A 141 7.19 10.44 -14.11
CA ARG A 141 6.41 11.00 -15.22
C ARG A 141 6.45 10.03 -16.39
N SER A 142 5.28 9.60 -16.87
CA SER A 142 5.17 8.75 -18.06
C SER A 142 5.89 9.37 -19.26
N GLY A 143 6.71 8.56 -19.94
CA GLY A 143 7.50 8.94 -21.11
C GLY A 143 8.79 9.72 -20.81
N SER A 144 9.13 9.96 -19.54
CA SER A 144 10.45 10.50 -19.16
C SER A 144 11.57 9.52 -19.51
N THR A 145 12.83 10.00 -19.49
CA THR A 145 14.01 9.15 -19.64
C THR A 145 14.00 8.01 -18.62
N LEU A 146 13.80 8.34 -17.33
CA LEU A 146 13.65 7.36 -16.25
C LEU A 146 12.55 6.29 -16.51
N ASP A 147 11.38 6.67 -17.03
CA ASP A 147 10.32 5.70 -17.38
C ASP A 147 10.75 4.77 -18.53
N LYS A 148 11.50 5.29 -19.52
CA LYS A 148 12.02 4.49 -20.64
C LYS A 148 13.12 3.54 -20.20
N ASP A 149 14.03 4.00 -19.35
CA ASP A 149 15.16 3.21 -18.86
C ASP A 149 14.66 2.04 -18.02
N LEU A 150 13.74 2.28 -17.07
CA LEU A 150 13.09 1.21 -16.30
C LEU A 150 12.35 0.21 -17.19
N ARG A 151 11.63 0.69 -18.22
CA ARG A 151 10.92 -0.19 -19.16
C ARG A 151 11.87 -1.05 -19.99
N SER A 152 13.08 -0.59 -20.26
CA SER A 152 14.09 -1.40 -20.97
C SER A 152 14.48 -2.65 -20.17
N ALA A 153 14.39 -2.59 -18.83
CA ALA A 153 14.53 -3.72 -17.92
C ALA A 153 13.20 -4.45 -17.60
N GLY A 154 12.12 -4.17 -18.34
CA GLY A 154 10.80 -4.75 -18.09
C GLY A 154 10.09 -4.20 -16.84
N VAL A 155 10.57 -3.10 -16.27
CA VAL A 155 10.01 -2.49 -15.05
C VAL A 155 9.07 -1.34 -15.41
N ALA A 156 7.79 -1.47 -15.05
CA ALA A 156 6.79 -0.42 -15.23
C ALA A 156 6.11 -0.09 -13.89
N VAL A 157 6.46 1.06 -13.32
CA VAL A 157 6.03 1.46 -11.97
C VAL A 157 5.72 2.96 -11.91
N PRO A 158 4.78 3.40 -11.05
CA PRO A 158 4.40 4.81 -10.94
C PRO A 158 5.34 5.64 -10.03
N ASN A 159 6.22 4.99 -9.27
CA ASN A 159 7.11 5.64 -8.31
C ASN A 159 8.49 4.95 -8.32
N ILE A 160 9.56 5.76 -8.20
CA ILE A 160 10.95 5.30 -8.34
C ILE A 160 11.36 4.26 -7.30
N TYR A 161 10.81 4.29 -6.08
CA TYR A 161 11.17 3.29 -5.05
C TYR A 161 10.92 1.85 -5.53
N ALA A 162 9.84 1.63 -6.28
CA ALA A 162 9.52 0.31 -6.80
C ALA A 162 10.44 -0.06 -7.99
N GLY A 163 10.97 0.94 -8.69
CA GLY A 163 12.01 0.75 -9.70
C GLY A 163 13.30 0.29 -9.06
N PHE A 164 13.71 0.94 -7.97
CA PHE A 164 14.86 0.54 -7.17
C PHE A 164 14.72 -0.89 -6.61
N MET A 165 13.55 -1.23 -6.05
CA MET A 165 13.26 -2.59 -5.60
C MET A 165 13.34 -3.62 -6.74
N ALA A 166 12.87 -3.28 -7.94
CA ALA A 166 12.89 -4.19 -9.09
C ALA A 166 14.32 -4.41 -9.61
N LEU A 167 15.09 -3.33 -9.77
CA LEU A 167 16.48 -3.40 -10.25
C LEU A 167 17.38 -4.08 -9.21
N GLY A 168 17.23 -3.76 -7.93
CA GLY A 168 17.92 -4.47 -6.85
C GLY A 168 17.64 -5.97 -6.90
N ALA A 169 16.39 -6.36 -7.10
CA ALA A 169 16.00 -7.76 -7.25
C ALA A 169 16.67 -8.44 -8.48
N LEU A 170 16.83 -7.73 -9.60
CA LEU A 170 17.52 -8.25 -10.79
C LEU A 170 19.03 -8.44 -10.57
N LEU A 171 19.63 -7.66 -9.68
CA LEU A 171 21.05 -7.72 -9.33
C LEU A 171 21.38 -8.76 -8.25
N LEU A 172 20.38 -9.45 -7.67
CA LEU A 172 20.63 -10.49 -6.67
C LEU A 172 21.14 -11.80 -7.29
N SER A 173 22.09 -12.44 -6.62
CA SER A 173 22.49 -13.83 -6.84
C SER A 173 21.34 -14.80 -6.55
N ALA A 174 21.51 -16.09 -6.89
CA ALA A 174 20.63 -17.14 -6.36
C ALA A 174 20.65 -17.10 -4.82
N ASP A 175 19.49 -17.31 -4.20
CA ASP A 175 19.27 -17.18 -2.74
C ASP A 175 19.60 -15.80 -2.14
N GLY A 176 19.85 -14.80 -2.99
CA GLY A 176 20.11 -13.42 -2.57
C GLY A 176 18.90 -12.79 -1.89
N GLN A 177 19.16 -11.87 -0.96
CA GLN A 177 18.17 -11.25 -0.09
C GLN A 177 18.02 -9.76 -0.41
N GLN A 178 16.79 -9.25 -0.37
CA GLN A 178 16.50 -7.83 -0.47
C GLN A 178 15.83 -7.35 0.82
N VAL A 179 16.36 -6.28 1.41
CA VAL A 179 15.72 -5.56 2.51
C VAL A 179 15.45 -4.14 2.08
N SER A 180 14.18 -3.73 2.06
CA SER A 180 13.78 -2.42 1.57
C SER A 180 12.83 -1.75 2.52
N ILE A 181 13.06 -0.46 2.79
CA ILE A 181 12.10 0.39 3.48
C ILE A 181 11.36 1.26 2.47
N THR A 182 10.05 1.06 2.33
CA THR A 182 9.24 1.69 1.26
C THR A 182 7.83 2.02 1.72
N PRO A 183 7.10 2.90 1.01
CA PRO A 183 5.68 3.11 1.25
C PRO A 183 4.86 1.83 0.99
N ARG A 184 3.89 1.52 1.86
CA ARG A 184 3.01 0.34 1.75
C ARG A 184 2.20 0.25 0.44
N SER A 185 2.08 1.35 -0.31
CA SER A 185 1.21 1.44 -1.50
C SER A 185 1.43 0.39 -2.59
N TRP A 186 2.63 -0.22 -2.71
CA TRP A 186 2.86 -1.27 -3.70
C TRP A 186 2.19 -2.60 -3.37
N MET A 187 1.85 -2.82 -2.10
CA MET A 187 1.31 -4.09 -1.60
C MET A 187 -0.14 -4.36 -2.03
N ASN A 188 -0.94 -3.30 -2.18
CA ASN A 188 -2.34 -3.40 -2.58
C ASN A 188 -2.73 -2.45 -3.73
N GLY A 189 -1.87 -1.49 -4.08
CA GLY A 189 -2.16 -0.49 -5.10
C GLY A 189 -2.34 -1.10 -6.49
N ALA A 190 -3.39 -0.67 -7.19
CA ALA A 190 -3.71 -1.13 -8.55
C ALA A 190 -2.61 -0.80 -9.57
N TYR A 191 -1.99 0.39 -9.47
CA TYR A 191 -0.89 0.79 -10.35
C TYR A 191 0.39 -0.04 -10.14
N PHE A 192 0.51 -0.74 -9.01
CA PHE A 192 1.65 -1.61 -8.70
C PHE A 192 1.36 -3.09 -8.97
N LYS A 193 0.18 -3.44 -9.51
CA LYS A 193 -0.25 -4.84 -9.68
C LYS A 193 0.77 -5.67 -10.49
N GLN A 194 1.21 -5.17 -11.64
CA GLN A 194 2.17 -5.89 -12.48
C GLN A 194 3.53 -6.06 -11.80
N PHE A 195 4.04 -5.00 -11.18
CA PHE A 195 5.29 -5.03 -10.40
C PHE A 195 5.21 -6.05 -9.27
N ARG A 196 4.15 -5.99 -8.46
CA ARG A 196 3.94 -6.91 -7.32
C ARG A 196 3.88 -8.37 -7.78
N ARG A 197 3.12 -8.69 -8.83
CA ARG A 197 3.06 -10.05 -9.39
C ARG A 197 4.43 -10.53 -9.89
N THR A 198 5.18 -9.65 -10.54
CA THR A 198 6.52 -9.99 -11.06
C THR A 198 7.50 -10.25 -9.93
N LEU A 199 7.50 -9.39 -8.90
CA LEU A 199 8.34 -9.54 -7.71
C LEU A 199 8.01 -10.85 -6.98
N LEU A 200 6.74 -11.09 -6.63
CA LEU A 200 6.30 -12.26 -5.87
C LEU A 200 6.41 -13.58 -6.63
N ALA A 201 6.51 -13.54 -7.97
CA ALA A 201 6.76 -14.74 -8.77
C ALA A 201 8.21 -15.26 -8.63
N SER A 202 9.16 -14.40 -8.24
CA SER A 202 10.59 -14.74 -8.14
C SER A 202 11.17 -14.58 -6.74
N PHE A 203 10.38 -14.02 -5.81
CA PHE A 203 10.81 -13.70 -4.45
C PHE A 203 9.76 -14.10 -3.42
N GLY A 204 10.23 -14.77 -2.37
CA GLY A 204 9.46 -15.03 -1.17
C GLY A 204 9.66 -13.92 -0.14
N ILE A 205 8.59 -13.41 0.46
CA ILE A 205 8.67 -12.49 1.59
C ILE A 205 9.04 -13.31 2.84
N ASP A 206 10.19 -13.03 3.44
CA ASP A 206 10.64 -13.63 4.70
C ASP A 206 10.01 -12.91 5.90
N GLY A 207 9.87 -11.59 5.81
CA GLY A 207 9.34 -10.80 6.91
C GLY A 207 8.96 -9.38 6.56
N ILE A 208 8.09 -8.80 7.40
CA ILE A 208 7.61 -7.42 7.29
C ILE A 208 7.72 -6.78 8.67
N HIS A 209 8.23 -5.55 8.71
CA HIS A 209 8.26 -4.72 9.91
C HIS A 209 7.43 -3.46 9.73
N THR A 210 6.56 -3.16 10.71
CA THR A 210 5.68 -1.98 10.72
C THR A 210 5.87 -1.13 11.96
N PHE A 211 5.78 0.19 11.81
CA PHE A 211 5.83 1.13 12.92
C PHE A 211 4.40 1.56 13.32
N GLN A 212 4.07 1.55 14.62
CA GLN A 212 2.72 1.91 15.08
C GLN A 212 2.47 3.42 15.00
N SER A 213 3.49 4.25 15.29
CA SER A 213 3.40 5.71 15.27
C SER A 213 3.78 6.27 13.89
N ARG A 214 2.78 6.77 13.14
CA ARG A 214 2.96 7.39 11.81
C ARG A 214 3.81 8.66 11.83
N SER A 215 3.87 9.33 12.98
CA SER A 215 4.48 10.64 13.15
C SER A 215 5.86 10.61 13.84
N GLU A 216 6.36 9.45 14.28
CA GLU A 216 7.60 9.43 15.09
C GLU A 216 8.81 8.78 14.40
N VAL A 217 8.60 8.09 13.26
CA VAL A 217 9.72 7.53 12.48
C VAL A 217 10.24 8.53 11.44
N PHE A 218 9.35 9.36 10.90
CA PHE A 218 9.65 10.40 9.90
C PHE A 218 8.91 11.73 10.21
N GLY A 219 8.60 11.98 11.49
CA GLY A 219 7.80 13.14 11.93
C GLY A 219 8.30 14.50 11.44
N ASP A 220 9.62 14.64 11.36
CA ASP A 220 10.28 15.86 10.91
C ASP A 220 10.16 16.09 9.39
N LEU A 221 9.63 15.12 8.63
CA LEU A 221 9.65 15.09 7.16
C LEU A 221 8.29 15.34 6.52
N GLY A 222 7.22 15.54 7.29
CA GLY A 222 5.87 15.83 6.77
C GLY A 222 5.26 14.72 5.90
N VAL A 223 5.87 13.53 5.89
CA VAL A 223 5.42 12.38 5.07
C VAL A 223 4.32 11.63 5.80
N LEU A 224 3.07 11.84 5.35
CA LEU A 224 1.88 11.14 5.85
C LEU A 224 1.73 9.70 5.30
N GLN A 225 2.81 9.05 4.85
CA GLN A 225 2.75 7.71 4.26
C GLN A 225 3.22 6.65 5.25
N GLU A 226 2.47 5.54 5.32
CA GLU A 226 2.84 4.36 6.10
C GLU A 226 4.02 3.66 5.44
N THR A 227 5.20 3.82 6.03
CA THR A 227 6.45 3.20 5.59
C THR A 227 6.63 1.86 6.29
N ILE A 228 7.06 0.86 5.53
CA ILE A 228 7.24 -0.52 5.98
C ILE A 228 8.60 -1.03 5.56
N ILE A 229 9.20 -1.92 6.36
CA ILE A 229 10.40 -2.66 5.95
C ILE A 229 9.96 -4.04 5.50
N VAL A 230 10.48 -4.49 4.36
CA VAL A 230 10.22 -5.82 3.82
C VAL A 230 11.54 -6.51 3.58
N ALA A 231 11.68 -7.72 4.12
CA ALA A 231 12.77 -8.63 3.83
C ALA A 231 12.23 -9.75 2.91
N ALA A 232 12.90 -9.98 1.79
CA ALA A 232 12.53 -10.99 0.82
C ALA A 232 13.76 -11.72 0.29
N THR A 233 13.60 -12.99 -0.06
CA THR A 233 14.65 -13.86 -0.60
C THR A 233 14.28 -14.26 -2.01
N ARG A 234 15.26 -14.23 -2.93
CA ARG A 234 15.10 -14.77 -4.28
C ARG A 234 14.83 -16.26 -4.20
N GLY A 235 13.66 -16.69 -4.66
CA GLY A 235 13.22 -18.07 -4.56
C GLY A 235 11.74 -18.19 -4.21
N ALA A 236 11.35 -19.39 -3.76
CA ALA A 236 9.98 -19.69 -3.37
C ALA A 236 9.57 -18.95 -2.10
N GLN A 237 8.27 -18.67 -1.97
CA GLN A 237 7.67 -18.13 -0.76
C GLN A 237 7.88 -19.09 0.42
N PRO A 238 8.55 -18.67 1.52
CA PRO A 238 8.62 -19.49 2.72
C PRO A 238 7.22 -19.71 3.30
N PRO A 239 6.94 -20.85 3.95
CA PRO A 239 5.61 -21.17 4.49
C PRO A 239 5.21 -20.25 5.65
N ILE A 240 6.20 -19.65 6.31
CA ILE A 240 6.04 -18.77 7.46
C ILE A 240 6.64 -17.41 7.12
N VAL A 241 5.91 -16.35 7.45
CA VAL A 241 6.37 -14.97 7.36
C VAL A 241 6.50 -14.39 8.76
N ARG A 242 7.64 -13.77 9.05
CA ARG A 242 7.85 -13.06 10.30
C ARG A 242 7.30 -11.65 10.23
N LEU A 243 6.29 -11.35 11.04
CA LEU A 243 5.77 -10.01 11.22
C LEU A 243 6.35 -9.41 12.48
N SER A 244 6.79 -8.16 12.41
CA SER A 244 7.26 -7.44 13.58
C SER A 244 6.71 -6.02 13.61
N SER A 245 6.49 -5.51 14.81
CA SER A 245 6.05 -4.12 15.00
C SER A 245 6.67 -3.51 16.24
N SER A 246 7.09 -2.25 16.11
CA SER A 246 7.51 -1.40 17.21
C SER A 246 6.66 -0.13 17.25
N VAL A 247 6.54 0.49 18.43
CA VAL A 247 5.79 1.76 18.55
C VAL A 247 6.49 2.84 17.74
N ASP A 248 7.80 2.96 17.96
CA ASP A 248 8.73 3.83 17.26
C ASP A 248 10.01 3.06 16.85
N HIS A 249 11.10 3.77 16.55
CA HIS A 249 12.38 3.16 16.20
C HIS A 249 13.23 2.74 17.42
N ARG A 250 12.80 3.02 18.66
CA ARG A 250 13.57 2.79 19.90
C ARG A 250 13.08 1.59 20.69
N ASP A 251 11.82 1.19 20.49
CA ASP A 251 11.20 0.08 21.21
C ASP A 251 11.61 -1.31 20.69
N ARG A 252 11.63 -2.28 21.61
CA ARG A 252 11.80 -3.69 21.25
C ARG A 252 10.59 -4.15 20.45
N ALA A 253 10.83 -4.57 19.20
CA ALA A 253 9.77 -5.03 18.33
C ALA A 253 9.04 -6.26 18.89
N MET A 254 7.71 -6.20 18.93
CA MET A 254 6.87 -7.39 19.07
C MET A 254 6.98 -8.20 17.77
N THR A 255 7.22 -9.50 17.88
CA THR A 255 7.40 -10.39 16.73
C THR A 255 6.37 -11.51 16.77
N ARG A 256 5.87 -11.89 15.59
CA ARG A 256 4.98 -13.02 15.42
C ARG A 256 5.22 -13.68 14.07
N ASP A 257 5.21 -15.00 14.09
CA ASP A 257 5.27 -15.81 12.88
C ASP A 257 3.84 -16.19 12.46
N VAL A 258 3.52 -15.99 11.17
CA VAL A 258 2.20 -16.30 10.59
C VAL A 258 2.36 -17.14 9.33
N SER A 259 1.30 -17.83 8.91
CA SER A 259 1.28 -18.53 7.62
C SER A 259 1.46 -17.52 6.48
N ALA A 260 2.25 -17.89 5.48
CA ALA A 260 2.40 -17.07 4.28
C ALA A 260 1.07 -16.79 3.58
N SER A 261 0.08 -17.68 3.67
CA SER A 261 -1.27 -17.45 3.10
C SER A 261 -2.00 -16.27 3.72
N GLN A 262 -1.65 -15.87 4.95
CA GLN A 262 -2.23 -14.71 5.65
C GLN A 262 -1.54 -13.40 5.27
N VAL A 263 -0.41 -13.45 4.56
CA VAL A 263 0.41 -12.30 4.17
C VAL A 263 0.42 -12.14 2.66
N VAL A 264 0.72 -13.21 1.91
CA VAL A 264 0.93 -13.17 0.47
C VAL A 264 -0.20 -13.91 -0.24
N THR A 265 -0.80 -13.24 -1.22
CA THR A 265 -1.74 -13.81 -2.18
C THR A 265 -1.31 -13.44 -3.60
N ASP A 266 -1.93 -14.01 -4.63
CA ASP A 266 -1.62 -13.74 -6.03
C ASP A 266 -1.58 -12.25 -6.39
N ASP A 267 -2.45 -11.46 -5.76
CA ASP A 267 -2.66 -10.07 -6.08
C ASP A 267 -2.40 -9.13 -4.89
N PHE A 268 -2.02 -9.59 -3.70
CA PHE A 268 -1.84 -8.72 -2.52
C PHE A 268 -0.78 -9.17 -1.54
N VAL A 269 -0.21 -8.18 -0.85
CA VAL A 269 0.51 -8.39 0.41
C VAL A 269 -0.26 -7.73 1.56
N PHE A 270 -0.80 -8.55 2.45
CA PHE A 270 -1.42 -8.15 3.71
C PHE A 270 -0.36 -7.90 4.77
N VAL A 271 -0.66 -7.00 5.70
CA VAL A 271 0.24 -6.72 6.83
C VAL A 271 -0.59 -6.76 8.12
N PRO A 272 -0.91 -7.95 8.65
CA PRO A 272 -1.68 -8.07 9.87
C PRO A 272 -0.80 -7.75 11.08
N ALA A 273 -1.03 -6.58 11.69
CA ALA A 273 -0.24 -6.09 12.81
C ALA A 273 -0.63 -6.76 14.15
N SER A 274 -1.83 -7.33 14.25
CA SER A 274 -2.38 -7.93 15.48
C SER A 274 -2.94 -9.35 15.26
N ARG A 275 -3.31 -10.07 16.35
CA ARG A 275 -4.00 -11.38 16.26
C ARG A 275 -5.36 -11.21 15.64
N GLU A 276 -6.04 -10.16 16.04
CA GLU A 276 -7.32 -9.73 15.52
C GLU A 276 -7.25 -9.47 14.00
N ASP A 277 -6.16 -8.87 13.50
CA ASP A 277 -5.94 -8.67 12.07
C ASP A 277 -5.76 -10.00 11.32
N ALA A 278 -5.02 -10.95 11.90
CA ALA A 278 -4.83 -12.26 11.31
C ALA A 278 -6.15 -13.06 11.29
N ASP A 279 -6.91 -13.01 12.39
CA ASP A 279 -8.23 -13.63 12.50
C ASP A 279 -9.23 -13.01 11.51
N ALA A 280 -9.13 -11.70 11.24
CA ALA A 280 -9.98 -11.03 10.25
C ALA A 280 -9.66 -11.46 8.81
N VAL A 281 -8.38 -11.66 8.48
CA VAL A 281 -7.96 -12.22 7.18
C VAL A 281 -8.46 -13.65 7.03
N GLU A 282 -8.27 -14.47 8.07
CA GLU A 282 -8.74 -15.86 8.08
C GLU A 282 -10.26 -15.95 7.94
N TRP A 283 -11.00 -15.13 8.70
CA TRP A 283 -12.46 -15.13 8.68
C TRP A 283 -13.03 -14.82 7.28
N MET A 284 -12.36 -13.97 6.49
CA MET A 284 -12.81 -13.63 5.13
C MET A 284 -12.84 -14.86 4.19
N HIS A 285 -12.18 -15.96 4.55
CA HIS A 285 -12.29 -17.22 3.81
C HIS A 285 -13.69 -17.83 3.83
N CYS A 286 -14.61 -17.39 4.70
CA CYS A 286 -16.02 -17.81 4.63
C CYS A 286 -16.75 -17.29 3.37
N ALA A 287 -16.19 -16.31 2.67
CA ALA A 287 -16.74 -15.77 1.44
C ALA A 287 -15.86 -16.17 0.24
N HIS A 288 -16.50 -16.61 -0.85
CA HIS A 288 -15.79 -17.21 -1.98
C HIS A 288 -15.96 -16.46 -3.31
N HIS A 289 -17.01 -15.65 -3.44
CA HIS A 289 -17.36 -15.02 -4.71
C HIS A 289 -16.78 -13.61 -4.83
N SER A 290 -16.27 -13.24 -5.99
CA SER A 290 -16.05 -11.83 -6.35
C SER A 290 -17.34 -11.19 -6.83
N LEU A 291 -17.38 -9.85 -6.91
CA LEU A 291 -18.51 -9.16 -7.56
C LEU A 291 -18.75 -9.69 -8.99
N ALA A 292 -17.68 -9.97 -9.74
CA ALA A 292 -17.79 -10.47 -11.10
C ALA A 292 -18.45 -11.86 -11.16
N ASP A 293 -18.11 -12.76 -10.22
CA ASP A 293 -18.72 -14.09 -10.12
C ASP A 293 -20.23 -14.01 -9.83
N LEU A 294 -20.66 -12.96 -9.13
CA LEU A 294 -22.06 -12.67 -8.82
C LEU A 294 -22.81 -11.94 -9.94
N GLY A 295 -22.16 -11.68 -11.09
CA GLY A 295 -22.74 -10.88 -12.18
C GLY A 295 -22.85 -9.38 -11.86
N LEU A 296 -22.09 -8.92 -10.87
CA LEU A 296 -22.08 -7.54 -10.39
C LEU A 296 -20.80 -6.81 -10.77
N ALA A 297 -20.87 -5.50 -10.79
CA ALA A 297 -19.72 -4.64 -11.00
C ALA A 297 -19.80 -3.39 -10.11
N VAL A 298 -18.66 -2.76 -9.90
CA VAL A 298 -18.54 -1.52 -9.12
C VAL A 298 -17.84 -0.45 -9.94
N SER A 299 -18.40 0.75 -9.88
CA SER A 299 -17.94 1.93 -10.59
C SER A 299 -17.80 3.13 -9.67
N THR A 300 -16.88 4.03 -9.99
CA THR A 300 -16.77 5.33 -9.31
C THR A 300 -17.83 6.28 -9.85
N GLY A 301 -18.43 7.10 -8.99
CA GLY A 301 -19.34 8.17 -9.40
C GLY A 301 -18.73 9.06 -10.48
N ARG A 302 -19.54 9.44 -11.46
CA ARG A 302 -19.05 10.08 -12.70
C ARG A 302 -19.00 11.61 -12.60
N VAL A 303 -19.64 12.21 -11.59
CA VAL A 303 -19.66 13.66 -11.40
C VAL A 303 -18.41 14.10 -10.66
N VAL A 304 -17.55 14.88 -11.32
CA VAL A 304 -16.46 15.61 -10.66
C VAL A 304 -16.91 17.04 -10.43
N ASP A 305 -17.41 17.33 -9.23
CA ASP A 305 -18.13 18.58 -8.88
C ASP A 305 -17.43 19.85 -9.38
N PHE A 306 -16.13 20.01 -9.11
CA PHE A 306 -15.40 21.21 -9.51
C PHE A 306 -15.20 21.37 -11.03
N ARG A 307 -15.34 20.30 -11.83
CA ARG A 307 -15.25 20.35 -13.30
C ARG A 307 -16.59 20.64 -13.97
N LEU A 308 -17.71 20.45 -13.27
CA LEU A 308 -19.06 20.53 -13.81
C LEU A 308 -19.92 21.57 -13.08
N ARG A 309 -19.31 22.64 -12.55
CA ARG A 309 -19.99 23.65 -11.70
C ARG A 309 -21.23 24.26 -12.36
N GLU A 310 -21.19 24.48 -13.68
CA GLU A 310 -22.29 25.06 -14.45
C GLU A 310 -23.54 24.15 -14.54
N HIS A 311 -23.39 22.86 -14.23
CA HIS A 311 -24.46 21.88 -14.18
C HIS A 311 -25.01 21.65 -12.77
N LEU A 312 -24.44 22.25 -11.74
CA LEU A 312 -24.87 22.04 -10.36
C LEU A 312 -25.99 23.02 -9.99
N ARG A 313 -27.02 22.54 -9.28
CA ARG A 313 -28.21 23.31 -8.90
C ARG A 313 -28.55 23.09 -7.43
N HIS A 314 -28.96 24.16 -6.74
CA HIS A 314 -29.34 24.11 -5.31
C HIS A 314 -30.77 23.66 -5.10
N GLN A 315 -31.65 24.01 -6.04
CA GLN A 315 -33.05 23.61 -6.08
C GLN A 315 -33.29 22.85 -7.39
N PRO A 316 -34.20 21.87 -7.41
CA PRO A 316 -34.54 21.18 -8.63
C PRO A 316 -35.35 22.11 -9.55
N ASP A 317 -35.03 22.13 -10.83
CA ASP A 317 -35.87 22.74 -11.86
C ASP A 317 -36.05 21.80 -13.07
N GLY A 318 -37.27 21.71 -13.58
CA GLY A 318 -37.64 20.90 -14.74
C GLY A 318 -37.08 19.47 -14.72
N ASN A 319 -36.07 19.23 -15.56
CA ASN A 319 -35.47 17.91 -15.81
C ASN A 319 -34.21 17.63 -14.98
N ASP A 320 -33.95 18.44 -13.95
CA ASP A 320 -32.84 18.23 -13.02
C ASP A 320 -32.98 16.90 -12.28
N VAL A 321 -31.83 16.26 -12.04
CA VAL A 321 -31.77 14.96 -11.39
C VAL A 321 -31.08 15.04 -10.03
N PRO A 322 -31.34 14.09 -9.12
CA PRO A 322 -30.62 14.00 -7.85
C PRO A 322 -29.10 13.90 -8.04
N LEU A 323 -28.35 14.81 -7.41
CA LEU A 323 -26.91 14.69 -7.23
C LEU A 323 -26.60 14.21 -5.81
N VAL A 324 -26.07 12.99 -5.71
CA VAL A 324 -25.81 12.34 -4.43
C VAL A 324 -24.32 12.44 -4.08
N TYR A 325 -24.03 12.94 -2.88
CA TYR A 325 -22.70 13.03 -2.29
C TYR A 325 -22.53 12.02 -1.15
N PRO A 326 -21.30 11.73 -0.71
CA PRO A 326 -21.05 10.94 0.50
C PRO A 326 -21.78 11.47 1.74
N ALA A 327 -21.94 12.80 1.84
CA ALA A 327 -22.64 13.43 2.95
C ALA A 327 -24.15 13.12 2.94
N ASN A 328 -24.73 12.61 1.86
CA ASN A 328 -26.12 12.16 1.84
C ASN A 328 -26.34 10.82 2.55
N ILE A 329 -25.26 10.05 2.80
CA ILE A 329 -25.32 8.81 3.57
C ILE A 329 -25.32 9.13 5.07
N VAL A 330 -26.45 8.87 5.74
CA VAL A 330 -26.68 9.09 7.17
C VAL A 330 -27.29 7.83 7.77
N GLY A 331 -26.65 7.25 8.79
CA GLY A 331 -27.17 6.05 9.46
C GLY A 331 -27.42 4.88 8.50
N ASN A 332 -26.53 4.66 7.52
CA ASN A 332 -26.63 3.65 6.45
C ASN A 332 -27.83 3.80 5.49
N ALA A 333 -28.52 4.95 5.52
CA ALA A 333 -29.56 5.31 4.57
C ALA A 333 -29.16 6.53 3.74
N ILE A 334 -29.78 6.70 2.57
CA ILE A 334 -29.65 7.92 1.78
C ILE A 334 -30.74 8.90 2.16
N LEU A 335 -30.33 10.07 2.63
CA LEU A 335 -31.20 11.24 2.75
C LEU A 335 -30.87 12.21 1.62
N HIS A 336 -31.81 12.43 0.70
CA HIS A 336 -31.64 13.37 -0.41
C HIS A 336 -32.96 14.08 -0.72
N PRO A 337 -32.98 15.43 -0.81
CA PRO A 337 -31.87 16.34 -0.49
C PRO A 337 -31.65 16.45 1.05
N ARG A 338 -30.43 16.83 1.48
CA ARG A 338 -30.18 17.23 2.88
C ARG A 338 -30.06 18.74 3.02
N LEU A 339 -30.95 19.34 3.78
CA LEU A 339 -30.93 20.80 4.03
C LEU A 339 -29.65 21.27 4.73
N SER A 340 -28.99 20.41 5.52
CA SER A 340 -27.72 20.73 6.18
C SER A 340 -26.51 20.80 5.23
N ILE A 341 -26.64 20.30 4.00
CA ILE A 341 -25.57 20.34 3.00
C ILE A 341 -25.69 21.65 2.22
N LYS A 342 -24.68 22.52 2.35
CA LYS A 342 -24.60 23.79 1.60
C LYS A 342 -24.27 23.62 0.11
N LYS A 343 -23.76 22.44 -0.31
CA LYS A 343 -23.43 22.16 -1.72
C LYS A 343 -24.70 22.00 -2.56
N PRO A 344 -24.67 22.31 -3.87
CA PRO A 344 -25.78 22.04 -4.76
C PRO A 344 -26.00 20.52 -4.88
N GLN A 345 -27.25 20.06 -4.70
CA GLN A 345 -27.65 18.65 -4.64
C GLN A 345 -28.52 18.20 -5.83
N TRP A 346 -28.60 19.04 -6.84
CA TRP A 346 -29.28 18.74 -8.09
C TRP A 346 -28.30 18.92 -9.25
N PHE A 347 -28.48 18.12 -10.29
CA PHE A 347 -27.64 18.13 -11.48
C PHE A 347 -28.49 18.35 -12.72
N TRP A 348 -28.17 19.40 -13.46
CA TRP A 348 -28.74 19.70 -14.75
C TRP A 348 -28.03 18.87 -15.83
N GLY A 349 -28.65 17.74 -16.19
CA GLY A 349 -28.17 16.83 -17.23
C GLY A 349 -28.43 17.36 -18.63
N ALA A 350 -27.54 18.20 -19.15
CA ALA A 350 -27.54 18.55 -20.58
C ALA A 350 -27.44 17.28 -21.45
N GLU A 351 -28.13 17.27 -22.60
CA GLU A 351 -28.25 16.09 -23.49
C GLU A 351 -26.90 15.41 -23.76
N SER A 352 -25.85 16.21 -24.01
CA SER A 352 -24.49 15.76 -24.30
C SER A 352 -23.74 15.11 -23.13
N LEU A 353 -24.20 15.32 -21.90
CA LEU A 353 -23.59 14.82 -20.66
C LEU A 353 -24.40 13.69 -20.01
N ARG A 354 -25.70 13.57 -20.31
CA ARG A 354 -26.58 12.59 -19.66
C ARG A 354 -26.03 11.17 -19.71
N SER A 355 -25.70 10.66 -20.90
CA SER A 355 -25.17 9.30 -21.08
C SER A 355 -23.78 9.10 -20.47
N LYS A 356 -23.00 10.18 -20.28
CA LYS A 356 -21.65 10.13 -19.73
C LYS A 356 -21.63 10.18 -18.21
N VAL A 357 -22.58 10.86 -17.59
CA VAL A 357 -22.53 11.22 -16.17
C VAL A 357 -23.64 10.57 -15.36
N LEU A 358 -24.84 10.45 -15.92
CA LEU A 358 -25.98 9.86 -15.24
C LEU A 358 -25.94 8.34 -15.35
N VAL A 359 -26.57 7.69 -14.37
CA VAL A 359 -26.87 6.27 -14.42
C VAL A 359 -28.38 6.07 -14.59
N PRO A 360 -28.84 4.94 -15.16
CA PRO A 360 -30.27 4.63 -15.25
C PRO A 360 -30.98 4.72 -13.89
N ALA A 361 -32.28 5.02 -13.91
CA ALA A 361 -33.12 4.87 -12.72
C ALA A 361 -33.07 3.41 -12.21
N GLY A 362 -33.21 3.24 -10.90
CA GLY A 362 -33.20 1.94 -10.22
C GLY A 362 -32.45 1.96 -8.89
N THR A 363 -32.21 0.76 -8.37
CA THR A 363 -31.59 0.54 -7.06
C THR A 363 -30.09 0.29 -7.15
N TYR A 364 -29.27 0.96 -6.34
CA TYR A 364 -27.82 0.83 -6.32
C TYR A 364 -27.28 0.83 -4.89
N VAL A 365 -26.18 0.13 -4.64
CA VAL A 365 -25.45 0.23 -3.36
C VAL A 365 -24.36 1.28 -3.49
N LEU A 366 -24.46 2.37 -2.75
CA LEU A 366 -23.49 3.45 -2.71
C LEU A 366 -22.49 3.24 -1.57
N VAL A 367 -21.20 3.38 -1.85
CA VAL A 367 -20.11 3.22 -0.86
C VAL A 367 -19.26 4.48 -0.82
N LYS A 368 -18.99 5.03 0.37
CA LYS A 368 -18.08 6.18 0.52
C LYS A 368 -16.66 5.80 0.09
N ARG A 369 -16.01 6.66 -0.70
CA ARG A 369 -14.62 6.42 -1.16
C ARG A 369 -13.54 6.94 -0.22
N PHE A 370 -13.87 7.82 0.71
CA PHE A 370 -12.91 8.42 1.63
C PHE A 370 -13.32 8.04 3.04
N SER A 371 -12.39 7.42 3.75
CA SER A 371 -12.54 6.98 5.13
C SER A 371 -11.16 6.98 5.78
N ALA A 372 -10.95 7.77 6.83
CA ALA A 372 -9.70 7.69 7.58
C ALA A 372 -9.60 6.36 8.35
N LYS A 373 -8.37 5.91 8.69
CA LYS A 373 -8.20 4.64 9.43
C LYS A 373 -8.82 4.72 10.83
N GLU A 374 -8.91 5.93 11.38
CA GLU A 374 -9.37 6.24 12.73
C GLU A 374 -10.90 6.32 12.82
N GLU A 375 -11.60 6.36 11.67
CA GLU A 375 -13.06 6.33 11.66
C GLU A 375 -13.57 5.00 12.23
N LYS A 376 -14.72 5.05 12.92
CA LYS A 376 -15.38 3.86 13.50
C LYS A 376 -15.63 2.76 12.46
N ARG A 377 -15.86 3.14 11.21
CA ARG A 377 -16.01 2.25 10.04
C ARG A 377 -15.22 2.82 8.87
N ARG A 378 -14.45 1.97 8.20
CA ARG A 378 -13.83 2.26 6.89
C ARG A 378 -14.84 2.17 5.78
N ILE A 379 -15.65 1.10 5.78
CA ILE A 379 -16.68 0.90 4.77
C ILE A 379 -18.00 1.43 5.31
N VAL A 380 -18.58 2.37 4.56
CA VAL A 380 -19.91 2.90 4.83
C VAL A 380 -20.71 2.82 3.55
N ALA A 381 -21.71 1.93 3.55
CA ALA A 381 -22.57 1.64 2.41
C ALA A 381 -24.03 2.01 2.71
N ALA A 382 -24.79 2.38 1.67
CA ALA A 382 -26.22 2.63 1.75
C ALA A 382 -26.91 2.36 0.41
N VAL A 383 -28.19 1.99 0.44
CA VAL A 383 -28.99 1.78 -0.77
C VAL A 383 -29.56 3.11 -1.26
N TRP A 384 -29.31 3.41 -2.53
CA TRP A 384 -30.11 4.36 -3.32
C TRP A 384 -31.20 3.57 -4.05
N SER A 385 -32.44 4.06 -4.05
CA SER A 385 -33.50 3.49 -4.87
C SER A 385 -34.41 4.60 -5.40
N ASP A 386 -34.51 4.71 -6.72
CA ASP A 386 -35.45 5.59 -7.42
C ASP A 386 -35.69 5.04 -8.82
N ASP A 387 -36.83 4.41 -9.05
CA ASP A 387 -37.18 3.79 -10.34
C ASP A 387 -37.65 4.79 -11.39
N ALA A 388 -37.90 6.05 -11.01
CA ALA A 388 -38.41 7.08 -11.91
C ALA A 388 -37.31 8.00 -12.44
N ARG A 389 -36.33 8.35 -11.61
CA ARG A 389 -35.30 9.35 -11.93
C ARG A 389 -33.92 8.75 -12.00
N GLN A 390 -33.22 9.06 -13.08
CA GLN A 390 -31.78 8.81 -13.19
C GLN A 390 -31.05 9.61 -12.11
N PRO A 391 -30.13 9.02 -11.33
CA PRO A 391 -29.29 9.79 -10.42
C PRO A 391 -27.94 10.17 -11.04
N ALA A 392 -27.34 11.22 -10.48
CA ALA A 392 -25.95 11.61 -10.69
C ALA A 392 -25.16 11.31 -9.41
N PHE A 393 -24.12 10.49 -9.49
CA PHE A 393 -23.28 10.15 -8.33
C PHE A 393 -21.96 10.91 -8.34
N ASP A 394 -21.65 11.61 -7.24
CA ASP A 394 -20.36 12.30 -7.03
C ASP A 394 -19.19 11.32 -7.03
N ASN A 395 -18.06 11.75 -7.57
CA ASN A 395 -16.87 10.93 -7.71
C ASN A 395 -16.27 10.49 -6.38
N LYS A 396 -16.73 10.98 -5.22
CA LYS A 396 -16.33 10.49 -3.89
C LYS A 396 -17.18 9.32 -3.40
N LEU A 397 -18.07 8.80 -4.24
CA LEU A 397 -18.82 7.56 -4.06
C LEU A 397 -18.37 6.50 -5.07
N ASN A 398 -18.41 5.23 -4.65
CA ASN A 398 -18.55 4.09 -5.55
C ASN A 398 -20.02 3.67 -5.58
N TYR A 399 -20.45 3.00 -6.66
CA TYR A 399 -21.77 2.38 -6.76
C TYR A 399 -21.65 0.96 -7.34
N ILE A 400 -22.32 -0.01 -6.70
CA ILE A 400 -22.43 -1.39 -7.18
C ILE A 400 -23.69 -1.50 -8.05
N HIS A 401 -23.55 -2.19 -9.18
CA HIS A 401 -24.55 -2.28 -10.23
C HIS A 401 -24.48 -3.61 -10.99
N CYS A 402 -25.57 -3.96 -11.69
CA CYS A 402 -25.60 -5.09 -12.62
C CYS A 402 -25.39 -4.56 -14.05
N PHE A 403 -24.18 -4.64 -14.57
CA PHE A 403 -23.80 -4.15 -15.92
C PHE A 403 -24.32 -2.73 -16.27
N GLY A 404 -24.25 -1.81 -15.31
CA GLY A 404 -24.66 -0.42 -15.45
C GLY A 404 -26.14 -0.15 -15.12
N ARG A 405 -26.91 -1.19 -14.76
CA ARG A 405 -28.31 -1.10 -14.33
C ARG A 405 -28.44 -1.32 -12.82
N GLY A 406 -29.61 -0.99 -12.29
CA GLY A 406 -29.95 -1.23 -10.90
C GLY A 406 -29.95 -2.72 -10.52
N LEU A 407 -29.99 -2.96 -9.21
CA LEU A 407 -29.99 -4.26 -8.56
C LEU A 407 -31.42 -4.64 -8.12
N GLU A 408 -31.63 -5.93 -7.87
CA GLU A 408 -32.78 -6.40 -7.08
C GLU A 408 -32.68 -5.84 -5.64
N GLU A 409 -33.81 -5.45 -5.05
CA GLU A 409 -33.86 -4.77 -3.74
C GLU A 409 -33.23 -5.60 -2.62
N ASP A 410 -33.64 -6.87 -2.46
CA ASP A 410 -33.09 -7.79 -1.45
C ASP A 410 -31.57 -7.95 -1.59
N LEU A 411 -31.07 -8.01 -2.84
CA LEU A 411 -29.64 -8.12 -3.11
C LEU A 411 -28.90 -6.82 -2.73
N ALA A 412 -29.48 -5.65 -3.04
CA ALA A 412 -28.89 -4.36 -2.67
C ALA A 412 -28.83 -4.17 -1.14
N LEU A 413 -29.91 -4.55 -0.44
CA LEU A 413 -29.96 -4.54 1.02
C LEU A 413 -28.94 -5.52 1.61
N GLY A 414 -28.85 -6.73 1.07
CA GLY A 414 -27.88 -7.74 1.48
C GLY A 414 -26.43 -7.31 1.37
N LEU A 415 -26.06 -6.75 0.22
CA LEU A 415 -24.75 -6.15 0.00
C LEU A 415 -24.46 -5.02 1.00
N THR A 416 -25.46 -4.20 1.31
CA THR A 416 -25.34 -3.11 2.29
C THR A 416 -25.12 -3.64 3.70
N VAL A 417 -25.81 -4.71 4.09
CA VAL A 417 -25.63 -5.41 5.38
C VAL A 417 -24.21 -5.99 5.46
N TRP A 418 -23.79 -6.74 4.45
CA TRP A 418 -22.44 -7.32 4.37
C TRP A 418 -21.35 -6.25 4.53
N LEU A 419 -21.39 -5.21 3.71
CA LEU A 419 -20.38 -4.14 3.66
C LEU A 419 -20.31 -3.30 4.94
N ASN A 420 -21.42 -3.15 5.68
CA ASN A 420 -21.45 -2.38 6.93
C ASN A 420 -21.14 -3.23 8.19
N SER A 421 -20.89 -4.52 8.03
CA SER A 421 -20.59 -5.43 9.14
C SER A 421 -19.16 -5.27 9.67
N LYS A 422 -18.97 -5.53 10.96
CA LYS A 422 -17.67 -5.46 11.63
C LYS A 422 -16.63 -6.42 11.06
N PRO A 423 -16.93 -7.71 10.82
CA PRO A 423 -15.92 -8.62 10.27
C PRO A 423 -15.37 -8.17 8.91
N VAL A 424 -16.25 -7.63 8.05
CA VAL A 424 -15.85 -7.09 6.74
C VAL A 424 -15.04 -5.80 6.89
N ASP A 425 -15.41 -4.92 7.82
CA ASP A 425 -14.66 -3.70 8.14
C ASP A 425 -13.26 -4.01 8.70
N ASP A 426 -13.16 -4.98 9.60
CA ASP A 426 -11.91 -5.44 10.20
C ASP A 426 -10.98 -6.01 9.11
N PHE A 427 -11.49 -6.89 8.25
CA PHE A 427 -10.74 -7.38 7.09
C PHE A 427 -10.26 -6.22 6.20
N PHE A 428 -11.15 -5.28 5.89
CA PHE A 428 -10.82 -4.17 5.00
C PHE A 428 -9.72 -3.25 5.58
N ARG A 429 -9.61 -3.15 6.91
CA ARG A 429 -8.53 -2.39 7.57
C ARG A 429 -7.17 -3.04 7.37
N VAL A 430 -7.11 -4.37 7.39
CA VAL A 430 -5.89 -5.14 7.11
C VAL A 430 -5.54 -5.08 5.63
N PHE A 431 -6.55 -5.19 4.77
CA PHE A 431 -6.41 -5.13 3.31
C PHE A 431 -5.95 -3.75 2.80
N SER A 432 -6.48 -2.66 3.37
CA SER A 432 -6.27 -1.30 2.84
C SER A 432 -5.12 -0.55 3.51
N GLY A 433 -4.06 -0.30 2.74
CA GLY A 433 -2.91 0.53 3.16
C GLY A 433 -3.10 2.04 2.99
N HIS A 434 -4.29 2.51 2.62
CA HIS A 434 -4.56 3.91 2.25
C HIS A 434 -5.91 4.41 2.80
N THR A 435 -6.14 5.72 2.75
CA THR A 435 -7.35 6.41 3.26
C THR A 435 -8.58 6.34 2.33
N GLN A 436 -8.45 5.66 1.19
CA GLN A 436 -9.56 5.50 0.24
C GLN A 436 -10.16 4.09 0.29
N VAL A 437 -11.42 3.98 -0.13
CA VAL A 437 -12.08 2.74 -0.53
C VAL A 437 -12.22 2.80 -2.05
N ASN A 438 -11.30 2.18 -2.78
CA ASN A 438 -11.30 2.22 -4.23
C ASN A 438 -12.25 1.16 -4.80
N ALA A 439 -12.81 1.43 -5.98
CA ALA A 439 -13.56 0.43 -6.73
C ALA A 439 -12.71 -0.84 -7.00
N GLY A 440 -11.39 -0.68 -7.17
CA GLY A 440 -10.46 -1.81 -7.31
C GLY A 440 -10.37 -2.68 -6.06
N ASP A 441 -10.47 -2.10 -4.87
CA ASP A 441 -10.46 -2.84 -3.60
C ASP A 441 -11.73 -3.69 -3.49
N LEU A 442 -12.89 -3.07 -3.73
CA LEU A 442 -14.19 -3.75 -3.70
C LEU A 442 -14.32 -4.88 -4.72
N ARG A 443 -13.67 -4.78 -5.90
CA ARG A 443 -13.65 -5.88 -6.88
C ARG A 443 -12.85 -7.10 -6.41
N GLN A 444 -11.89 -6.87 -5.53
CA GLN A 444 -10.94 -7.88 -5.08
C GLN A 444 -11.35 -8.50 -3.73
N MET A 445 -12.25 -7.84 -2.99
CA MET A 445 -12.93 -8.43 -1.84
C MET A 445 -13.80 -9.62 -2.24
N LYS A 446 -13.98 -10.53 -1.28
CA LYS A 446 -14.90 -11.66 -1.40
C LYS A 446 -16.25 -11.35 -0.77
N PHE A 447 -17.27 -11.97 -1.33
CA PHE A 447 -18.66 -11.81 -0.99
C PHE A 447 -19.33 -13.20 -0.84
N PRO A 448 -20.38 -13.30 -0.02
CA PRO A 448 -21.24 -14.46 0.03
C PRO A 448 -21.93 -14.72 -1.31
N SER A 449 -22.57 -15.88 -1.44
CA SER A 449 -23.41 -16.21 -2.60
C SER A 449 -24.59 -15.23 -2.75
N LEU A 450 -25.20 -15.18 -3.94
CA LEU A 450 -26.40 -14.36 -4.17
C LEU A 450 -27.54 -14.69 -3.19
N ASP A 451 -27.72 -15.96 -2.84
CA ASP A 451 -28.81 -16.39 -1.95
C ASP A 451 -28.54 -16.00 -0.49
N GLN A 452 -27.29 -16.11 -0.03
CA GLN A 452 -26.88 -15.59 1.28
C GLN A 452 -27.04 -14.07 1.34
N LEU A 453 -26.67 -13.34 0.28
CA LEU A 453 -26.87 -11.89 0.22
C LEU A 453 -28.35 -11.53 0.29
N ARG A 454 -29.24 -12.21 -0.46
CA ARG A 454 -30.69 -11.99 -0.35
C ARG A 454 -31.22 -12.28 1.05
N LEU A 455 -30.73 -13.35 1.70
CA LEU A 455 -31.09 -13.68 3.07
C LEU A 455 -30.66 -12.57 4.05
N LEU A 456 -29.46 -12.02 3.88
CA LEU A 456 -29.00 -10.84 4.63
C LEU A 456 -29.90 -9.64 4.40
N GLY A 457 -30.33 -9.39 3.16
CA GLY A 457 -31.20 -8.27 2.81
C GLY A 457 -32.59 -8.33 3.43
N ARG A 458 -33.10 -9.54 3.69
CA ARG A 458 -34.37 -9.78 4.38
C ARG A 458 -34.26 -9.76 5.91
N SER A 459 -33.04 -9.74 6.44
CA SER A 459 -32.81 -9.74 7.89
C SER A 459 -33.18 -8.39 8.51
N THR A 460 -33.86 -8.42 9.65
CA THR A 460 -34.13 -7.23 10.47
C THR A 460 -33.10 -7.03 11.58
N LEU A 461 -32.10 -7.91 11.66
CA LEU A 461 -31.03 -7.84 12.65
C LEU A 461 -30.03 -6.75 12.29
N ASP A 462 -29.22 -6.32 13.27
CA ASP A 462 -28.10 -5.45 12.97
C ASP A 462 -27.07 -6.19 12.07
N PRO A 463 -26.25 -5.45 11.30
CA PRO A 463 -25.34 -6.06 10.33
C PRO A 463 -24.39 -7.12 10.90
N ASP A 464 -23.91 -6.93 12.12
CA ASP A 464 -22.90 -7.83 12.70
C ASP A 464 -23.57 -9.17 13.09
N THR A 465 -24.77 -9.11 13.66
CA THR A 465 -25.55 -10.30 14.02
C THR A 465 -26.04 -11.04 12.78
N ALA A 466 -26.57 -10.32 11.79
CA ALA A 466 -27.05 -10.91 10.53
C ALA A 466 -25.94 -11.68 9.80
N VAL A 467 -24.76 -11.07 9.65
CA VAL A 467 -23.61 -11.70 8.97
C VAL A 467 -23.13 -12.93 9.72
N ARG A 468 -23.00 -12.89 11.05
CA ARG A 468 -22.60 -14.06 11.84
C ARG A 468 -23.59 -15.22 11.71
N GLN A 469 -24.89 -14.93 11.68
CA GLN A 469 -25.91 -15.96 11.56
C GLN A 469 -25.90 -16.61 10.17
N VAL A 470 -25.86 -15.81 9.11
CA VAL A 470 -25.92 -16.32 7.73
C VAL A 470 -24.64 -17.06 7.36
N MET A 471 -23.47 -16.53 7.73
CA MET A 471 -22.19 -17.15 7.42
C MET A 471 -21.82 -18.30 8.37
N GLY A 472 -22.32 -18.28 9.61
CA GLY A 472 -22.06 -19.34 10.60
C GLY A 472 -22.88 -20.61 10.41
N ALA A 473 -23.97 -20.57 9.64
CA ALA A 473 -24.86 -21.72 9.42
C ALA A 473 -24.19 -22.87 8.63
N GLU A 474 -23.19 -22.58 7.78
CA GLU A 474 -22.47 -23.61 7.00
C GLU A 474 -21.52 -24.47 7.84
N HIS A 475 -21.07 -23.98 9.01
CA HIS A 475 -20.22 -24.78 9.90
C HIS A 475 -20.96 -25.91 10.63
N VAL A 476 -22.30 -25.93 10.59
CA VAL A 476 -23.11 -26.97 11.24
C VAL A 476 -23.55 -28.07 10.25
N GLU A 477 -23.54 -27.80 8.95
CA GLU A 477 -23.87 -28.80 7.91
C GLU A 477 -22.64 -29.53 7.33
N ALA A 478 -21.42 -29.03 7.61
CA ALA A 478 -20.16 -29.65 7.19
C ALA A 478 -19.41 -30.41 8.31
N ALA A 479 -20.02 -30.56 9.49
CA ALA A 479 -19.56 -31.42 10.59
C ALA A 479 -20.53 -32.61 10.77
#